data_AF-A0A535CX29-F1
#
_entry.id   AF-A0A535CX29-F1
#
_cell.length_a   1.000
_cell.length_b   1.000
_cell.length_c   1.000
_cell.angle_alpha   90.00
_cell.angle_beta   90.00
_cell.angle_gamma   90.00
#
_symmetry.space_group_name_H-M   'P 1'
#
loop_
_entity.id
_entity.type
_entity.pdbx_description
1 polymer ?
#
loop_
_entity_poly.entity_id
_entity_poly.type
_entity_poly.pdbx_seq_one_letter_code
_entity_poly.pdbx_strand_id
1 'polypeptide(L)' 'RPVITRAKRSVAAFKLREGMQIGCMVTLRGDRMYQFLDKLMNVALPRLRDFQGVSPEAFDGRGNYTLGLRE' A
#
# COMPACT_ATOMS: atom_id res chain seq x y z
N ARG A 1 -4.12 5.21 13.38
CA ARG A 1 -2.84 5.96 13.31
C ARG A 1 -1.82 5.07 12.61
N PRO A 2 -1.04 5.60 11.67
CA PRO A 2 -0.01 4.82 10.99
C PRO A 2 1.19 4.58 11.91
N VAL A 3 1.93 3.52 11.60
CA VAL A 3 3.25 3.22 12.18
C VAL A 3 4.30 3.83 11.26
N ILE A 4 5.23 4.60 11.83
CA ILE A 4 6.38 5.11 11.08
C ILE A 4 7.38 3.97 10.86
N THR A 5 7.73 3.72 9.60
CA THR A 5 8.74 2.73 9.23
C THR A 5 10.12 3.39 9.19
N ARG A 6 11.11 2.71 9.78
CA ARG A 6 12.50 3.14 9.83
C ARG A 6 13.37 2.28 8.91
N ALA A 7 14.40 2.88 8.33
CA ALA A 7 15.34 2.18 7.47
C ALA A 7 16.10 1.12 8.27
N LYS A 8 16.08 -0.13 7.79
CA LYS A 8 16.78 -1.25 8.43
C LYS A 8 18.27 -1.33 8.07
N ARG A 9 18.68 -0.65 7.00
CA ARG A 9 20.04 -0.68 6.48
C ARG A 9 20.40 0.70 5.96
N SER A 10 21.69 1.04 6.07
CA SER A 10 22.25 2.23 5.43
C SER A 10 22.49 1.96 3.94
N VAL A 11 21.99 2.83 3.07
CA VAL A 11 22.16 2.71 1.61
C VAL A 11 22.57 4.06 1.03
N ALA A 12 23.83 4.15 0.60
CA ALA A 12 24.45 5.40 0.16
C ALA A 12 23.77 6.02 -1.06
N ALA A 13 23.37 5.20 -2.05
CA ALA A 13 22.71 5.66 -3.27
C ALA A 13 21.40 6.44 -3.00
N PHE A 14 20.67 6.05 -1.94
CA PHE A 14 19.45 6.71 -1.50
C PHE A 14 19.69 7.74 -0.39
N LYS A 15 20.95 7.99 -0.02
CA LYS A 15 21.35 8.88 1.10
C LYS A 15 20.69 8.50 2.43
N LEU A 16 20.45 7.21 2.64
CA LEU A 16 19.79 6.68 3.84
C LEU A 16 20.78 6.12 4.85
N ARG A 17 20.53 6.40 6.13
CA ARG A 17 21.19 5.78 7.29
C ARG A 17 20.20 4.91 8.06
N GLU A 18 20.70 3.86 8.70
CA GLU A 18 19.91 3.00 9.57
C GLU A 18 19.18 3.82 10.66
N GLY A 19 17.93 3.43 10.94
CA GLY A 19 17.08 4.10 11.94
C GLY A 19 16.37 5.37 11.46
N MET A 20 16.73 5.92 10.29
CA MET A 20 16.04 7.07 9.70
C MET A 20 14.59 6.74 9.36
N GLN A 21 13.67 7.67 9.60
CA GLN A 21 12.26 7.56 9.22
C GLN A 21 12.15 7.67 7.69
N ILE A 22 11.51 6.69 7.04
CA ILE A 22 11.45 6.57 5.57
C ILE A 22 10.02 6.45 5.04
N GLY A 23 9.08 5.96 5.84
CA GLY A 23 7.71 5.83 5.39
C GLY A 23 6.74 5.61 6.52
N CYS A 24 5.53 5.23 6.15
CA CYS A 24 4.49 4.88 7.09
C CYS A 24 3.73 3.64 6.60
N MET A 25 3.16 2.88 7.52
CA MET A 25 2.34 1.72 7.20
C MET A 25 1.18 1.58 8.16
N VAL A 26 0.09 0.98 7.68
CA VAL A 26 -1.06 0.57 8.49
C VAL A 26 -1.35 -0.88 8.15
N THR A 27 -1.52 -1.73 9.16
CA THR A 27 -2.07 -3.07 8.96
C THR A 27 -3.50 -3.08 9.49
N LEU A 28 -4.45 -3.33 8.60
CA LEU A 28 -5.86 -3.47 8.95
C LEU A 28 -6.20 -4.96 9.12
N ARG A 29 -7.01 -5.27 10.13
CA ARG A 29 -7.51 -6.63 10.43
C ARG A 29 -8.94 -6.56 10.93
N GLY A 30 -9.68 -7.66 10.81
CA GLY A 30 -11.09 -7.76 11.22
C GLY A 30 -11.97 -6.75 10.48
N ASP A 31 -12.98 -6.22 11.16
CA ASP A 31 -14.01 -5.35 10.56
C ASP A 31 -13.43 -4.12 9.87
N ARG A 32 -12.38 -3.51 10.43
CA ARG A 32 -11.73 -2.33 9.85
C ARG A 32 -11.12 -2.61 8.48
N MET A 33 -10.65 -3.84 8.25
CA MET A 33 -10.12 -4.26 6.95
C MET A 33 -11.24 -4.30 5.91
N TYR A 34 -12.35 -4.95 6.24
CA TYR A 34 -13.49 -5.07 5.33
C TYR A 34 -14.15 -3.72 5.04
N GLN A 35 -14.31 -2.86 6.03
CA GLN A 35 -14.82 -1.49 5.84
C GLN A 35 -13.90 -0.65 4.95
N PHE A 36 -12.58 -0.81 5.08
CA PHE A 36 -11.63 -0.13 4.22
C PHE A 36 -11.71 -0.67 2.78
N LEU A 37 -11.77 -2.00 2.61
CA LEU A 37 -11.87 -2.65 1.31
C LEU A 37 -13.16 -2.22 0.58
N ASP A 38 -14.29 -2.19 1.28
CA ASP A 38 -15.57 -1.72 0.74
C ASP A 38 -15.46 -0.28 0.21
N LYS A 39 -14.91 0.63 1.01
CA LYS A 39 -14.67 2.02 0.59
C LYS A 39 -13.67 2.12 -0.56
N LEU A 40 -12.63 1.28 -0.57
CA LEU A 40 -11.65 1.24 -1.66
C LEU A 40 -12.35 0.89 -2.97
N MET A 41 -13.11 -0.20 -2.99
CA MET A 41 -13.76 -0.73 -4.19
C MET A 41 -14.91 0.15 -4.68
N ASN A 42 -15.78 0.59 -3.78
CA ASN A 42 -17.04 1.25 -4.13
C ASN A 42 -16.94 2.77 -4.19
N VAL A 43 -15.90 3.38 -3.59
CA VAL A 43 -15.77 4.84 -3.52
C VAL A 43 -14.46 5.32 -4.12
N ALA A 44 -13.32 4.77 -3.72
CA ALA A 44 -12.02 5.31 -4.13
C ALA A 44 -11.68 4.96 -5.58
N LEU A 45 -11.75 3.67 -5.96
CA LEU A 45 -11.37 3.21 -7.30
C LEU A 45 -12.18 3.87 -8.44
N PRO A 46 -13.51 4.01 -8.36
CA PRO A 46 -14.29 4.67 -9.41
C PRO A 46 -13.99 6.16 -9.57
N ARG A 47 -13.36 6.79 -8.57
CA ARG A 47 -12.98 8.21 -8.61
C ARG A 47 -11.60 8.44 -9.23
N LEU A 48 -10.81 7.40 -9.44
CA LEU A 48 -9.53 7.56 -10.15
C LEU A 48 -9.78 7.93 -11.60
N ARG A 49 -9.03 8.93 -12.07
CA ARG A 49 -9.04 9.35 -13.46
C ARG A 49 -8.55 8.20 -14.34
N ASP A 50 -9.26 7.96 -15.45
CA ASP A 50 -8.93 6.92 -16.43
C ASP A 50 -8.81 5.51 -15.83
N PHE A 51 -9.60 5.19 -14.80
CA PHE A 51 -9.60 3.87 -14.18
C PHE A 51 -10.18 2.80 -15.13
N GLN A 52 -9.33 1.87 -15.58
CA GLN A 52 -9.70 0.77 -16.49
C GLN A 52 -9.92 -0.57 -15.77
N GLY A 53 -9.98 -0.55 -14.43
CA GLY A 53 -10.00 -1.76 -13.62
C GLY A 53 -8.65 -2.08 -12.99
N VAL A 54 -8.61 -3.21 -12.27
CA VAL A 54 -7.40 -3.71 -11.59
C VAL A 54 -6.80 -4.87 -12.39
N SER A 55 -5.47 -4.92 -12.48
CA SER A 55 -4.79 -5.97 -13.25
C SER A 55 -4.94 -7.34 -12.58
N PRO A 56 -5.34 -8.41 -13.29
CA PRO A 56 -5.37 -9.76 -12.76
C PRO A 56 -3.97 -10.39 -12.64
N GLU A 57 -2.92 -9.75 -13.16
CA GLU A 57 -1.56 -10.28 -13.15
C GLU A 57 -0.79 -9.92 -11.85
N ALA A 58 -1.33 -9.04 -11.01
CA ALA A 58 -0.65 -8.54 -9.81
C ALA A 58 -0.73 -9.49 -8.59
N PHE A 59 -1.05 -10.77 -8.82
CA PHE A 59 -0.97 -11.83 -7.81
C PHE A 59 0.45 -12.39 -7.71
N ASP A 60 0.90 -12.70 -6.51
CA ASP A 60 2.25 -13.25 -6.24
C ASP A 60 2.39 -14.77 -6.45
N GLY A 61 1.38 -15.41 -7.06
CA GLY A 61 1.31 -16.87 -7.24
C GLY A 61 0.95 -17.67 -5.97
N ARG A 62 0.86 -17.02 -4.80
CA ARG A 62 0.42 -17.62 -3.53
C ARG A 62 -0.96 -17.12 -3.10
N GLY A 63 -1.62 -16.34 -3.95
CA GLY A 63 -2.95 -15.79 -3.70
C GLY A 63 -2.95 -14.44 -2.98
N ASN A 64 -1.80 -13.80 -2.78
CA ASN A 64 -1.77 -12.43 -2.28
C ASN A 64 -1.79 -11.44 -3.45
N TYR A 65 -2.61 -10.41 -3.33
CA TYR A 65 -2.76 -9.37 -4.34
C TYR A 65 -2.16 -8.05 -3.86
N THR A 66 -1.41 -7.37 -4.74
CA THR A 66 -0.86 -6.04 -4.45
C THR A 66 -1.36 -5.03 -5.47
N LEU A 67 -2.02 -3.97 -4.99
CA LEU A 67 -2.48 -2.85 -5.80
C LEU A 67 -1.64 -1.60 -5.53
N GLY A 68 -1.08 -1.01 -6.57
CA GLY A 68 -0.48 0.33 -6.52
C GLY A 68 -1.48 1.40 -6.92
N LEU A 69 -1.51 2.51 -6.19
CA LEU A 69 -2.29 3.70 -6.55
C LEU A 69 -1.32 4.82 -6.92
N ARG A 70 -1.56 5.44 -8.08
CA ARG A 70 -0.90 6.69 -8.50
C ARG A 70 -1.94 7.80 -8.42
N GLU A 71 -1.53 8.97 -7.94
CA GLU A 71 -2.36 10.19 -7.99
C GLU A 71 -2.56 10.68 -9.43
#